data_AF-A0A3S5IAX2-F1
#
_entry.id   AF-A0A3S5IAX2-F1
#
_cell.length_a   1.000
_cell.length_b   1.000
_cell.length_c   1.000
_cell.angle_alpha   90.00
_cell.angle_beta   90.00
_cell.angle_gamma   90.00
#
_symmetry.space_group_name_H-M   'P 1'
#
loop_
_entity.id
_entity.type
_entity.pdbx_description
1 polymer ?
#
loop_
_entity_poly.entity_id
_entity_poly.type
_entity_poly.pdbx_seq_one_letter_code
_entity_poly.pdbx_strand_id
1 'polypeptide(L)'
;MIGVSTYPVLSDQLLAVPYRDPVHDGATDPVLVPDPVSGSWLMFYTQRRATQAGLDGVAWVHESEIGVARSRDGGSTWTYEGIVEGLDAPGVARPVTRWAPDVVRIGDRWVMFLTLLGGTRTDWTGPATIAQYTSIDLRMWDFQGCLDLGSSRVIDAAVSMCGDGRYRLWYKDEARGSRTYAAVTTTPLEPSTWQVEGLVIDGRPHEGPKVFMLGQWYWMITDEWRGLAVYRSRDGAGGWERQRRDDGLILTAPETCQGLPVVARHADAVVQDGRAAVVYFTHPQWAGSDLGDMEGEVAGIAHRRSHVRAEWFEVDTSGELVPSGKADF
;
A
#
# COMPACT_ATOMS: atom_id res chain seq x y z
N MET A 1 -30.05 4.60 -13.19
CA MET A 1 -29.10 3.86 -14.04
C MET A 1 -27.74 4.47 -13.82
N ILE A 2 -26.94 3.87 -12.94
CA ILE A 2 -25.53 4.25 -12.74
C ILE A 2 -24.78 3.42 -13.78
N GLY A 3 -24.15 4.08 -14.74
CA GLY A 3 -23.36 3.39 -15.76
C GLY A 3 -22.32 2.53 -15.07
N VAL A 4 -22.31 1.23 -15.37
CA VAL A 4 -21.25 0.33 -14.94
C VAL A 4 -19.98 0.84 -15.63
N SER A 5 -19.17 1.61 -14.90
CA SER A 5 -17.80 1.85 -15.33
C SER A 5 -17.11 0.49 -15.26
N THR A 6 -16.99 -0.16 -16.41
CA THR A 6 -16.27 -1.42 -16.51
C THR A 6 -14.80 -1.09 -16.38
N TYR A 7 -14.25 -1.26 -15.18
CA TYR A 7 -12.81 -1.27 -15.00
C TYR A 7 -12.18 -2.34 -15.91
N PRO A 8 -10.97 -2.11 -16.44
CA PRO A 8 -10.27 -3.11 -17.24
C PRO A 8 -10.14 -4.43 -16.46
N VAL A 9 -10.30 -5.55 -17.14
CA VAL A 9 -10.23 -6.87 -16.50
C VAL A 9 -8.78 -7.20 -16.11
N LEU A 10 -8.58 -7.64 -14.87
CA LEU A 10 -7.32 -8.21 -14.41
C LEU A 10 -7.21 -9.66 -14.87
N SER A 11 -6.01 -10.05 -15.27
CA SER A 11 -5.67 -11.40 -15.66
C SER A 11 -5.63 -12.32 -14.43
N ASP A 12 -6.07 -13.56 -14.57
CA ASP A 12 -5.81 -14.59 -13.55
C ASP A 12 -4.29 -14.85 -13.38
N GLN A 13 -3.48 -14.44 -14.36
CA GLN A 13 -2.00 -14.46 -14.33
C GLN A 13 -1.39 -13.12 -13.88
N LEU A 14 -2.14 -12.29 -13.15
CA LEU A 14 -1.67 -11.02 -12.60
C LEU A 14 -0.33 -11.22 -11.86
N LEU A 15 0.71 -10.51 -12.31
CA LEU A 15 2.05 -10.57 -11.71
C LEU A 15 2.62 -12.00 -11.60
N ALA A 16 2.24 -12.90 -12.52
CA ALA A 16 2.83 -14.25 -12.62
C ALA A 16 4.36 -14.21 -12.75
N VAL A 17 4.87 -13.15 -13.40
CA VAL A 17 6.26 -12.70 -13.25
C VAL A 17 6.28 -11.50 -12.29
N PRO A 18 6.99 -11.57 -11.15
CA PRO A 18 7.06 -10.46 -10.22
C PRO A 18 7.60 -9.19 -10.88
N TYR A 19 6.96 -8.06 -10.62
CA TYR A 19 7.42 -6.78 -11.15
C TYR A 19 8.61 -6.26 -10.34
N ARG A 20 9.69 -5.91 -11.04
CA ARG A 20 10.89 -5.29 -10.48
C ARG A 20 11.06 -3.91 -11.09
N ASP A 21 11.32 -2.93 -10.24
CA ASP A 21 11.68 -1.60 -10.69
C ASP A 21 13.00 -1.64 -11.49
N PRO A 22 13.02 -1.21 -12.76
CA PRO A 22 14.23 -1.29 -13.59
C PRO A 22 15.30 -0.26 -13.21
N VAL A 23 14.97 0.75 -12.39
CA VAL A 23 15.91 1.81 -12.02
C VAL A 23 16.71 1.44 -10.78
N HIS A 24 16.01 1.12 -9.69
CA HIS A 24 16.60 0.91 -8.38
C HIS A 24 16.38 -0.49 -7.81
N ASP A 25 15.59 -1.35 -8.46
CA ASP A 25 15.25 -2.71 -8.00
C ASP A 25 14.61 -2.72 -6.60
N GLY A 26 13.88 -1.65 -6.28
CA GLY A 26 13.31 -1.37 -4.97
C GLY A 26 11.82 -1.00 -5.02
N ALA A 27 11.03 -1.71 -5.83
CA ALA A 27 9.58 -1.49 -5.91
C ALA A 27 8.89 -1.96 -4.61
N THR A 28 8.20 -1.05 -3.91
CA THR A 28 7.53 -1.31 -2.62
C THR A 28 6.20 -0.56 -2.52
N ASP A 29 5.33 -0.97 -1.59
CA ASP A 29 4.05 -0.31 -1.29
C ASP A 29 3.18 -0.04 -2.55
N PRO A 30 2.87 -1.08 -3.34
CA PRO A 30 2.18 -0.90 -4.62
C PRO A 30 0.71 -0.50 -4.41
N VAL A 31 0.16 0.31 -5.32
CA VAL A 31 -1.29 0.51 -5.50
C VAL A 31 -1.65 0.43 -6.98
N LEU A 32 -2.67 -0.36 -7.28
CA LEU A 32 -3.20 -0.60 -8.61
C LEU A 32 -4.41 0.28 -8.88
N VAL A 33 -4.30 1.08 -9.94
CA VAL A 33 -5.32 2.04 -10.32
C VAL A 33 -5.76 1.78 -11.75
N PRO A 34 -7.06 1.56 -12.01
CA PRO A 34 -7.54 1.43 -13.36
C PRO A 34 -7.52 2.80 -14.05
N ASP A 35 -6.97 2.86 -15.27
CA ASP A 35 -7.05 4.02 -16.16
C ASP A 35 -8.19 3.78 -17.17
N PRO A 36 -9.40 4.32 -16.91
CA PRO A 36 -10.57 4.07 -17.75
C PRO A 36 -10.45 4.72 -19.13
N VAL A 37 -9.61 5.74 -19.29
CA VAL A 37 -9.42 6.43 -20.58
C VAL A 37 -8.66 5.53 -21.56
N SER A 38 -7.64 4.84 -21.07
CA SER A 38 -6.81 3.97 -21.90
C SER A 38 -7.15 2.48 -21.81
N GLY A 39 -8.06 2.09 -20.91
CA GLY A 39 -8.40 0.69 -20.66
C GLY A 39 -7.22 -0.12 -20.11
N SER A 40 -6.32 0.55 -19.36
CA SER A 40 -5.09 -0.06 -18.83
C SER A 40 -5.07 0.01 -17.31
N TRP A 41 -4.14 -0.71 -16.70
CA TRP A 41 -3.85 -0.61 -15.27
C TRP A 41 -2.56 0.17 -15.05
N LEU A 42 -2.58 1.06 -14.07
CA LEU A 42 -1.39 1.70 -13.53
C LEU A 42 -1.04 1.06 -12.19
N MET A 43 0.25 0.95 -11.92
CA MET A 43 0.80 0.64 -10.61
C MET A 43 1.63 1.84 -10.17
N PHE A 44 1.21 2.50 -9.10
CA PHE A 44 2.04 3.44 -8.37
C PHE A 44 2.73 2.69 -7.24
N TYR A 45 4.00 2.99 -6.97
CA TYR A 45 4.77 2.29 -5.94
C TYR A 45 5.87 3.19 -5.40
N THR A 46 6.24 2.99 -4.14
CA THR A 46 7.46 3.57 -3.56
C THR A 46 8.68 2.99 -4.27
N GLN A 47 9.47 3.84 -4.95
CA GLN A 47 10.69 3.47 -5.66
C GLN A 47 11.91 3.68 -4.75
N ARG A 48 12.20 2.68 -3.90
CA ARG A 48 13.36 2.71 -2.99
C ARG A 48 14.65 2.55 -3.76
N ARG A 49 15.72 3.20 -3.31
CA ARG A 49 17.04 3.25 -3.96
C ARG A 49 17.89 2.01 -3.66
N ALA A 50 17.32 0.82 -3.77
CA ALA A 50 17.88 -0.42 -3.25
C ALA A 50 19.26 -0.78 -3.84
N THR A 51 19.51 -0.46 -5.12
CA THR A 51 20.80 -0.71 -5.78
C THR A 51 21.82 0.41 -5.63
N GLN A 52 21.48 1.54 -5.01
CA GLN A 52 22.41 2.65 -4.86
C GLN A 52 23.51 2.32 -3.85
N ALA A 53 24.76 2.42 -4.31
CA ALA A 53 25.95 2.18 -3.51
C ALA A 53 26.29 3.39 -2.61
N GLY A 54 27.04 3.15 -1.54
CA GLY A 54 27.53 4.20 -0.63
C GLY A 54 26.45 4.85 0.23
N LEU A 55 25.34 4.13 0.47
CA LEU A 55 24.26 4.57 1.36
C LEU A 55 24.37 3.83 2.71
N ASP A 56 24.44 4.63 3.78
CA ASP A 56 24.54 4.17 5.16
C ASP A 56 23.18 3.81 5.75
N GLY A 57 23.16 2.78 6.61
CA GLY A 57 21.95 2.33 7.31
C GLY A 57 20.78 2.14 6.36
N VAL A 58 19.67 2.84 6.63
CA VAL A 58 18.45 2.80 5.81
C VAL A 58 18.30 3.97 4.85
N ALA A 59 19.37 4.72 4.54
CA ALA A 59 19.29 5.84 3.60
C ALA A 59 18.71 5.45 2.22
N TRP A 60 18.80 4.18 1.83
CA TRP A 60 18.22 3.63 0.60
C TRP A 60 16.68 3.65 0.56
N VAL A 61 15.99 3.76 1.71
CA VAL A 61 14.53 3.97 1.74
C VAL A 61 14.16 5.45 1.68
N HIS A 62 15.08 6.34 2.04
CA HIS A 62 14.87 7.79 2.00
C HIS A 62 15.17 8.37 0.62
N GLU A 63 14.66 9.56 0.35
CA GLU A 63 14.67 10.22 -0.97
C GLU A 63 14.02 9.34 -2.05
N SER A 64 13.10 8.46 -1.64
CA SER A 64 12.30 7.64 -2.55
C SER A 64 11.30 8.50 -3.30
N GLU A 65 11.13 8.17 -4.57
CA GLU A 65 10.11 8.73 -5.45
C GLU A 65 8.93 7.76 -5.60
N ILE A 66 7.84 8.21 -6.22
CA ILE A 66 6.74 7.31 -6.61
C ILE A 66 6.95 6.90 -8.07
N GLY A 67 7.30 5.65 -8.29
CA GLY A 67 7.41 5.05 -9.61
C GLY A 67 6.03 4.73 -10.19
N VAL A 68 5.93 4.73 -11.52
CA VAL A 68 4.72 4.34 -12.26
C VAL A 68 5.05 3.22 -13.22
N ALA A 69 4.25 2.17 -13.23
CA ALA A 69 4.26 1.15 -14.27
C ALA A 69 2.86 0.97 -14.87
N ARG A 70 2.77 0.61 -16.14
CA ARG A 70 1.51 0.36 -16.85
C ARG A 70 1.43 -1.06 -17.36
N SER A 71 0.24 -1.65 -17.23
CA SER A 71 -0.14 -2.89 -17.90
C SER A 71 -1.32 -2.68 -18.83
N ARG A 72 -1.23 -3.26 -20.04
CA ARG A 72 -2.31 -3.25 -21.05
C ARG A 72 -2.94 -4.63 -21.28
N ASP A 73 -2.51 -5.63 -20.52
CA ASP A 73 -2.90 -7.05 -20.65
C ASP A 73 -3.41 -7.62 -19.32
N GLY A 74 -4.09 -6.78 -18.54
CA GLY A 74 -4.69 -7.16 -17.26
C GLY A 74 -3.67 -7.42 -16.15
N GLY A 75 -2.47 -6.87 -16.24
CA GLY A 75 -1.41 -7.03 -15.24
C GLY A 75 -0.52 -8.25 -15.44
N SER A 76 -0.58 -8.89 -16.61
CA SER A 76 0.31 -10.00 -16.97
C SER A 76 1.73 -9.49 -17.27
N THR A 77 1.84 -8.31 -17.91
CA THR A 77 3.10 -7.60 -18.11
C THR A 77 3.01 -6.14 -17.69
N TRP A 78 4.15 -5.57 -17.27
CA TRP A 78 4.25 -4.23 -16.72
C TRP A 78 5.41 -3.47 -17.36
N THR A 79 5.13 -2.26 -17.87
CA THR A 79 6.12 -1.35 -18.45
C THR A 79 6.31 -0.15 -17.52
N TYR A 80 7.54 0.11 -17.09
CA TYR A 80 7.87 1.31 -16.32
C TYR A 80 7.65 2.59 -17.15
N GLU A 81 6.95 3.58 -16.60
CA GLU A 81 6.61 4.85 -17.26
C GLU A 81 7.31 6.07 -16.63
N GLY A 82 8.25 5.85 -15.69
CA GLY A 82 8.94 6.93 -14.97
C GLY A 82 8.44 7.10 -13.54
N ILE A 83 8.71 8.27 -12.98
CA ILE A 83 8.22 8.69 -11.66
C ILE A 83 7.06 9.68 -11.81
N VAL A 84 6.24 9.80 -10.78
CA VAL A 84 5.16 10.80 -10.73
C VAL A 84 5.77 12.19 -10.54
N GLU A 85 5.40 13.11 -11.42
CA GLU A 85 5.75 14.52 -11.30
C GLU A 85 4.72 15.30 -10.47
N GLY A 86 5.10 16.46 -9.94
CA GLY A 86 4.17 17.35 -9.23
C GLY A 86 3.88 16.98 -7.77
N LEU A 87 4.60 16.02 -7.19
CA LEU A 87 4.45 15.62 -5.79
C LEU A 87 5.27 16.47 -4.81
N ASP A 88 5.53 17.74 -5.11
CA ASP A 88 6.13 18.67 -4.15
C ASP A 88 5.07 19.17 -3.16
N ALA A 89 5.44 19.32 -1.89
CA ALA A 89 4.56 19.83 -0.83
C ALA A 89 5.22 21.01 -0.09
N PRO A 90 4.54 22.17 0.03
CA PRO A 90 5.00 23.26 0.86
C PRO A 90 5.21 22.82 2.32
N GLY A 91 6.27 23.33 2.95
CA GLY A 91 6.55 23.09 4.38
C GLY A 91 7.25 21.77 4.70
N VAL A 92 7.50 20.89 3.71
CA VAL A 92 8.33 19.69 3.89
C VAL A 92 9.77 20.01 3.51
N ALA A 93 10.72 19.74 4.40
CA ALA A 93 12.14 19.99 4.16
C ALA A 93 12.68 19.12 3.01
N ARG A 94 13.55 19.68 2.16
CA ARG A 94 14.21 18.93 1.09
C ARG A 94 15.51 18.26 1.57
N PRO A 95 15.93 17.13 0.95
CA PRO A 95 15.18 16.35 -0.04
C PRO A 95 13.93 15.70 0.59
N VAL A 96 12.92 15.41 -0.23
CA VAL A 96 11.66 14.81 0.21
C VAL A 96 11.69 13.33 -0.10
N THR A 97 11.25 12.53 0.87
CA THR A 97 10.97 11.11 0.72
C THR A 97 9.47 10.92 0.56
N ARG A 98 9.06 10.11 -0.43
CA ARG A 98 7.67 9.81 -0.73
C ARG A 98 7.43 8.31 -0.58
N TRP A 99 6.50 7.92 0.28
CA TRP A 99 6.19 6.51 0.58
C TRP A 99 4.70 6.21 0.49
N ALA A 100 4.40 4.95 0.17
CA ALA A 100 3.11 4.29 0.33
C ALA A 100 1.93 5.14 -0.18
N PRO A 101 1.81 5.32 -1.51
CA PRO A 101 0.66 5.99 -2.08
C PRO A 101 -0.59 5.12 -1.93
N ASP A 102 -1.70 5.70 -1.48
CA ASP A 102 -3.04 5.14 -1.68
C ASP A 102 -3.83 6.06 -2.60
N VAL A 103 -4.38 5.49 -3.67
CA VAL A 103 -5.05 6.24 -4.74
C VAL A 103 -6.47 5.75 -4.89
N VAL A 104 -7.42 6.65 -4.66
CA VAL A 104 -8.86 6.35 -4.71
C VAL A 104 -9.61 7.30 -5.64
N ARG A 105 -10.70 6.81 -6.24
CA ARG A 105 -11.62 7.64 -7.00
C ARG A 105 -12.67 8.24 -6.07
N ILE A 106 -12.73 9.56 -5.98
CA ILE A 106 -13.72 10.30 -5.18
C ILE A 106 -14.46 11.24 -6.12
N GLY A 107 -15.71 10.90 -6.42
CA GLY A 107 -16.49 11.61 -7.43
C GLY A 107 -15.81 11.57 -8.80
N ASP A 108 -15.51 12.73 -9.35
CA ASP A 108 -14.85 12.91 -10.65
C ASP A 108 -13.34 13.16 -10.54
N ARG A 109 -12.74 12.95 -9.36
CA ARG A 109 -11.31 13.11 -9.10
C ARG A 109 -10.66 11.81 -8.66
N TRP A 110 -9.42 11.63 -9.03
CA TRP A 110 -8.49 10.74 -8.34
C TRP A 110 -7.86 11.52 -7.19
N VAL A 111 -7.72 10.86 -6.05
CA VAL A 111 -7.12 11.43 -4.85
C VAL A 111 -6.02 10.50 -4.39
N MET A 112 -4.81 11.03 -4.23
CA MET A 112 -3.67 10.32 -3.68
C MET A 112 -3.42 10.80 -2.26
N PHE A 113 -3.31 9.84 -1.34
CA PHE A 113 -2.82 10.05 0.01
C PHE A 113 -1.41 9.49 0.08
N LEU A 114 -0.44 10.32 0.44
CA LEU A 114 0.97 10.02 0.29
C LEU A 114 1.74 10.40 1.55
N THR A 115 2.59 9.50 2.02
CA THR A 115 3.48 9.78 3.14
C THR A 115 4.66 10.62 2.67
N LEU A 116 4.93 11.73 3.38
CA LEU A 116 6.06 12.61 3.13
C LEU A 116 6.98 12.72 4.34
N LEU A 117 8.29 12.57 4.12
CA LEU A 117 9.34 12.83 5.10
C LEU A 117 10.35 13.81 4.52
N GLY A 118 10.82 14.75 5.36
CA GLY A 118 11.82 15.73 4.95
C GLY A 118 13.23 15.41 5.46
N GLY A 119 14.21 15.70 4.60
CA GLY A 119 15.64 15.55 4.86
C GLY A 119 16.20 14.16 4.52
N THR A 120 17.52 14.04 4.54
CA THR A 120 18.24 12.77 4.39
C THR A 120 18.43 12.11 5.75
N ARG A 121 18.17 10.82 5.85
CA ARG A 121 18.27 10.04 7.10
C ARG A 121 18.93 8.71 6.85
N THR A 122 19.59 8.19 7.89
CA THR A 122 20.23 6.87 7.89
C THR A 122 19.57 5.90 8.86
N ASP A 123 18.51 6.34 9.54
CA ASP A 123 17.69 5.58 10.51
C ASP A 123 16.19 5.74 10.22
N TRP A 124 15.35 5.09 11.03
CA TRP A 124 13.88 5.16 10.96
C TRP A 124 13.27 6.32 11.76
N THR A 125 14.07 7.29 12.21
CA THR A 125 13.58 8.41 13.02
C THR A 125 13.07 9.56 12.13
N GLY A 126 12.44 10.57 12.73
CA GLY A 126 11.98 11.77 12.03
C GLY A 126 10.49 12.01 11.98
N PRO A 127 10.08 13.22 11.58
CA PRO A 127 8.70 13.53 11.33
C PRO A 127 8.24 12.95 10.00
N ALA A 128 7.00 12.49 9.97
CA ALA A 128 6.29 12.06 8.78
C ALA A 128 4.87 12.62 8.81
N THR A 129 4.36 13.00 7.64
CA THR A 129 2.99 13.50 7.45
C THR A 129 2.34 12.80 6.27
N ILE A 130 1.02 12.77 6.27
CA ILE A 130 0.22 12.31 5.12
C ILE A 130 -0.27 13.54 4.38
N ALA A 131 0.09 13.65 3.10
CA ALA A 131 -0.34 14.69 2.18
C ALA A 131 -1.40 14.18 1.22
N GLN A 132 -2.31 15.07 0.82
CA GLN A 132 -3.38 14.81 -0.12
C GLN A 132 -3.11 15.54 -1.44
N TYR A 133 -3.26 14.82 -2.55
CA TYR A 133 -3.16 15.34 -3.91
C TYR A 133 -4.40 14.95 -4.72
N THR A 134 -4.76 15.74 -5.72
CA THR A 134 -5.85 15.40 -6.64
C THR A 134 -5.37 15.35 -8.07
N SER A 135 -6.00 14.51 -8.89
CA SER A 135 -5.77 14.42 -10.32
C SER A 135 -7.06 14.15 -11.09
N ILE A 136 -7.14 14.60 -12.33
CA ILE A 136 -8.21 14.21 -13.27
C ILE A 136 -7.75 13.13 -14.25
N ASP A 137 -6.45 12.93 -14.43
CA ASP A 137 -5.86 12.14 -15.51
C ASP A 137 -4.83 11.10 -15.05
N LEU A 138 -4.60 10.97 -13.74
CA LEU A 138 -3.59 10.10 -13.10
C LEU A 138 -2.14 10.45 -13.41
N ARG A 139 -1.88 11.56 -14.10
CA ARG A 139 -0.54 12.00 -14.53
C ARG A 139 -0.12 13.27 -13.82
N MET A 140 -0.97 14.29 -13.87
CA MET A 140 -0.73 15.57 -13.22
C MET A 140 -1.44 15.58 -11.87
N TRP A 141 -0.69 15.90 -10.81
CA TRP A 141 -1.18 15.89 -9.44
C TRP A 141 -1.07 17.27 -8.83
N ASP A 142 -2.19 17.76 -8.29
CA ASP A 142 -2.28 19.04 -7.60
C ASP A 142 -2.26 18.82 -6.08
N PHE A 143 -1.28 19.39 -5.40
CA PHE A 143 -1.21 19.38 -3.94
C PHE A 143 -2.41 20.11 -3.32
N GLN A 144 -3.10 19.44 -2.39
CA GLN A 144 -4.25 20.01 -1.67
C GLN A 144 -3.88 20.44 -0.25
N GLY A 145 -3.07 19.65 0.46
CA GLY A 145 -2.71 19.92 1.84
C GLY A 145 -2.16 18.71 2.58
N CYS A 146 -1.47 18.94 3.68
CA CYS A 146 -1.14 17.91 4.66
C CYS A 146 -2.29 17.73 5.64
N LEU A 147 -2.53 16.50 6.08
CA LEU A 147 -3.57 16.18 7.05
C LEU A 147 -3.08 16.45 8.48
N ASP A 148 -3.89 17.12 9.28
CA ASP A 148 -3.66 17.23 10.72
C ASP A 148 -4.28 16.02 11.44
N LEU A 149 -3.45 15.01 11.69
CA LEU A 149 -3.84 13.78 12.38
C LEU A 149 -3.43 13.79 13.86
N GLY A 150 -3.00 14.95 14.38
CA GLY A 150 -2.61 15.10 15.79
C GLY A 150 -1.38 14.28 16.21
N SER A 151 -0.55 13.86 15.26
CA SER A 151 0.71 13.15 15.47
C SER A 151 1.72 13.52 14.37
N SER A 152 3.00 13.52 14.71
CA SER A 152 4.09 13.91 13.81
C SER A 152 4.81 12.72 13.18
N ARG A 153 4.29 11.49 13.34
CA ARG A 153 4.88 10.27 12.78
C ARG A 153 3.81 9.36 12.20
N VAL A 154 3.03 9.92 11.28
CA VAL A 154 1.92 9.24 10.61
C VAL A 154 2.32 8.87 9.18
N ILE A 155 2.09 7.60 8.82
CA ILE A 155 2.45 7.04 7.51
C ILE A 155 1.36 6.07 7.03
N ASP A 156 1.49 5.61 5.78
CA ASP A 156 0.76 4.48 5.21
C ASP A 156 -0.76 4.65 5.28
N ALA A 157 -1.28 5.61 4.51
CA ALA A 157 -2.71 5.85 4.45
C ALA A 157 -3.44 4.75 3.66
N ALA A 158 -4.66 4.41 4.07
CA ALA A 158 -5.66 3.78 3.23
C ALA A 158 -7.01 4.48 3.39
N VAL A 159 -7.73 4.68 2.30
CA VAL A 159 -8.98 5.44 2.28
C VAL A 159 -10.12 4.64 1.67
N SER A 160 -11.29 4.68 2.30
CA SER A 160 -12.50 4.08 1.76
C SER A 160 -13.77 4.75 2.29
N MET A 161 -14.85 4.68 1.50
CA MET A 161 -16.18 5.05 1.96
C MET A 161 -16.79 3.88 2.74
N CYS A 162 -17.20 4.15 3.97
CA CYS A 162 -17.80 3.17 4.88
C CYS A 162 -19.32 3.07 4.69
N GLY A 163 -19.92 2.02 5.27
CA GLY A 163 -21.36 1.76 5.19
C GLY A 163 -22.24 2.83 5.84
N ASP A 164 -21.65 3.68 6.70
CA ASP A 164 -22.32 4.85 7.31
C ASP A 164 -22.30 6.10 6.39
N GLY A 165 -21.80 5.98 5.16
CA GLY A 165 -21.77 7.05 4.18
C GLY A 165 -20.66 8.09 4.37
N ARG A 166 -19.71 7.83 5.28
CA ARG A 166 -18.55 8.70 5.52
C ARG A 166 -17.27 8.07 4.96
N TYR A 167 -16.32 8.92 4.60
CA TYR A 167 -14.99 8.48 4.25
C TYR A 167 -14.15 8.33 5.51
N ARG A 168 -13.38 7.25 5.57
CA ARG A 168 -12.37 7.03 6.59
C ARG A 168 -11.01 6.87 5.95
N LEU A 169 -10.00 7.36 6.67
CA LEU A 169 -8.60 7.20 6.39
C LEU A 169 -8.01 6.43 7.56
N TRP A 170 -7.46 5.26 7.29
CA TRP A 170 -6.67 4.47 8.23
C TRP A 170 -5.19 4.72 7.99
N TYR A 171 -4.41 4.81 9.04
CA TYR A 171 -2.99 5.13 8.96
C TYR A 171 -2.22 4.52 10.12
N LYS A 172 -0.93 4.26 9.92
CA LYS A 172 -0.02 3.90 11.01
C LYS A 172 0.40 5.16 11.76
N ASP A 173 0.34 5.12 13.09
CA ASP A 173 0.93 6.15 13.96
C ASP A 173 2.10 5.57 14.76
N GLU A 174 3.32 5.89 14.34
CA GLU A 174 4.53 5.35 14.96
C GLU A 174 4.79 5.98 16.34
N ALA A 175 4.35 7.22 16.56
CA ALA A 175 4.45 7.87 17.87
C ALA A 175 3.47 7.27 18.89
N ARG A 176 2.50 6.48 18.43
CA ARG A 176 1.49 5.80 19.26
C ARG A 176 1.56 4.28 19.15
N GLY A 177 2.77 3.75 19.08
CA GLY A 177 3.05 2.32 19.16
C GLY A 177 2.99 1.57 17.83
N SER A 178 3.03 2.29 16.69
CA SER A 178 2.99 1.72 15.34
C SER A 178 1.76 0.84 15.13
N ARG A 179 0.59 1.46 15.35
CA ARG A 179 -0.73 0.83 15.27
C ARG A 179 -1.60 1.58 14.27
N THR A 180 -2.68 0.95 13.83
CA THR A 180 -3.64 1.59 12.92
C THR A 180 -4.59 2.50 13.69
N TYR A 181 -4.55 3.79 13.35
CA TYR A 181 -5.49 4.82 13.76
C TYR A 181 -6.40 5.19 12.58
N ALA A 182 -7.51 5.89 12.86
CA ALA A 182 -8.37 6.43 11.81
C ALA A 182 -8.73 7.90 12.01
N ALA A 183 -9.06 8.54 10.89
CA ALA A 183 -9.75 9.80 10.79
C ALA A 183 -10.98 9.68 9.87
N VAL A 184 -11.97 10.56 10.05
CA VAL A 184 -13.25 10.53 9.33
C VAL A 184 -13.59 11.89 8.75
N THR A 185 -14.29 11.89 7.60
CA THR A 185 -14.85 13.10 6.99
C THR A 185 -16.05 12.78 6.10
N THR A 186 -16.91 13.77 5.88
CA THR A 186 -17.96 13.77 4.85
C THR A 186 -17.54 14.51 3.58
N THR A 187 -16.40 15.20 3.60
CA THR A 187 -15.89 16.07 2.52
C THR A 187 -14.44 15.73 2.22
N PRO A 188 -14.15 14.52 1.72
CA PRO A 188 -12.79 13.98 1.61
C PRO A 188 -11.88 14.71 0.61
N LEU A 189 -12.42 15.64 -0.19
CA LEU A 189 -11.61 16.51 -1.05
C LEU A 189 -10.97 17.69 -0.31
N GLU A 190 -11.39 17.95 0.94
CA GLU A 190 -10.91 19.07 1.76
C GLU A 190 -10.01 18.55 2.91
N PRO A 191 -8.67 18.64 2.79
CA PRO A 191 -7.72 18.09 3.78
C PRO A 191 -7.97 18.53 5.22
N SER A 192 -8.47 19.76 5.43
CA SER A 192 -8.74 20.33 6.75
C SER A 192 -9.96 19.72 7.47
N THR A 193 -10.75 18.90 6.78
CA THR A 193 -12.01 18.37 7.32
C THR A 193 -11.87 16.99 7.95
N TRP A 194 -10.71 16.34 7.79
CA TRP A 194 -10.41 15.07 8.43
C TRP A 194 -10.34 15.23 9.95
N GLN A 195 -11.12 14.41 10.67
CA GLN A 195 -11.17 14.43 12.13
C GLN A 195 -10.74 13.08 12.69
N VAL A 196 -9.76 13.07 13.61
CA VAL A 196 -9.25 11.84 14.22
C VAL A 196 -10.36 11.12 15.02
N GLU A 197 -10.62 9.86 14.71
CA GLU A 197 -11.52 8.97 15.47
C GLU A 197 -10.75 8.19 16.56
N GLY A 198 -9.47 7.89 16.34
CA GLY A 198 -8.60 7.23 17.32
C GLY A 198 -8.09 5.87 16.88
N LEU A 199 -7.73 5.02 17.84
CA LEU A 199 -7.14 3.69 17.62
C LEU A 199 -8.19 2.73 17.03
N VAL A 200 -7.83 2.03 15.95
CA VAL A 200 -8.71 1.07 15.26
C VAL A 200 -8.22 -0.36 15.42
N ILE A 201 -6.95 -0.63 15.12
CA ILE A 201 -6.33 -1.94 15.29
C ILE A 201 -5.22 -1.81 16.33
N ASP A 202 -5.43 -2.46 17.48
CA ASP A 202 -4.45 -2.54 18.56
C ASP A 202 -3.65 -3.86 18.49
N GLY A 203 -2.72 -4.06 19.42
CA GLY A 203 -1.96 -5.29 19.57
C GLY A 203 -0.51 -5.12 19.15
N ARG A 204 -0.01 -6.06 18.33
CA ARG A 204 1.37 -6.00 17.82
C ARG A 204 1.54 -4.77 16.91
N PRO A 205 2.72 -4.12 16.95
CA PRO A 205 3.09 -3.16 15.93
C PRO A 205 2.88 -3.72 14.51
N HIS A 206 2.41 -2.87 13.60
CA HIS A 206 2.15 -3.18 12.19
C HIS A 206 2.15 -1.90 11.34
N GLU A 207 2.00 -2.05 10.03
CA GLU A 207 1.89 -0.94 9.07
C GLU A 207 1.02 -1.28 7.85
N GLY A 208 1.00 -0.40 6.84
CA GLY A 208 0.32 -0.63 5.56
C GLY A 208 -1.13 -1.11 5.66
N PRO A 209 -2.03 -0.40 6.35
CA PRO A 209 -3.45 -0.73 6.29
C PRO A 209 -3.93 -0.65 4.83
N LYS A 210 -4.78 -1.57 4.41
CA LYS A 210 -5.57 -1.48 3.18
C LYS A 210 -6.98 -1.94 3.42
N VAL A 211 -7.97 -1.15 3.00
CA VAL A 211 -9.40 -1.46 3.18
C VAL A 211 -10.10 -1.67 1.84
N PHE A 212 -10.86 -2.75 1.72
CA PHE A 212 -11.64 -3.09 0.52
C PHE A 212 -12.91 -3.85 0.88
N MET A 213 -13.91 -3.83 0.00
CA MET A 213 -15.17 -4.55 0.19
C MET A 213 -15.19 -5.82 -0.65
N LEU A 214 -15.41 -6.97 -0.01
CA LEU A 214 -15.54 -8.26 -0.70
C LEU A 214 -16.66 -9.08 -0.05
N GLY A 215 -17.60 -9.54 -0.87
CA GLY A 215 -18.80 -10.22 -0.40
C GLY A 215 -19.71 -9.29 0.40
N GLN A 216 -19.87 -9.56 1.70
CA GLN A 216 -20.71 -8.77 2.62
C GLN A 216 -19.89 -8.08 3.71
N TRP A 217 -18.58 -7.99 3.53
CA TRP A 217 -17.65 -7.51 4.53
C TRP A 217 -16.77 -6.40 3.95
N TYR A 218 -16.47 -5.44 4.81
CA TYR A 218 -15.26 -4.65 4.69
C TYR A 218 -14.11 -5.49 5.25
N TRP A 219 -13.02 -5.57 4.50
CA TRP A 219 -11.77 -6.21 4.91
C TRP A 219 -10.72 -5.16 5.14
N MET A 220 -9.86 -5.38 6.12
CA MET A 220 -8.64 -4.63 6.33
C MET A 220 -7.46 -5.59 6.37
N ILE A 221 -6.42 -5.28 5.61
CA ILE A 221 -5.15 -5.98 5.66
C ILE A 221 -4.09 -5.05 6.25
N THR A 222 -3.21 -5.54 7.12
CA THR A 222 -2.06 -4.81 7.67
C THR A 222 -0.80 -5.67 7.64
N ASP A 223 0.37 -5.07 7.41
CA ASP A 223 1.66 -5.75 7.46
C ASP A 223 2.17 -5.91 8.91
N GLU A 224 2.29 -7.14 9.41
CA GLU A 224 2.90 -7.45 10.73
C GLU A 224 4.40 -7.80 10.63
N TRP A 225 5.02 -7.55 9.47
CA TRP A 225 6.37 -7.96 9.08
C TRP A 225 6.61 -9.49 9.15
N ARG A 226 5.54 -10.27 9.27
CA ARG A 226 5.54 -11.74 9.26
C ARG A 226 4.44 -12.34 8.38
N GLY A 227 3.94 -11.53 7.46
CA GLY A 227 2.75 -11.78 6.65
C GLY A 227 1.73 -10.69 6.91
N LEU A 228 0.61 -10.79 6.21
CA LEU A 228 -0.43 -9.78 6.26
C LEU A 228 -1.54 -10.23 7.21
N ALA A 229 -1.81 -9.45 8.25
CA ALA A 229 -2.92 -9.69 9.14
C ALA A 229 -4.24 -9.25 8.51
N VAL A 230 -5.28 -10.05 8.70
CA VAL A 230 -6.60 -9.88 8.08
C VAL A 230 -7.64 -9.60 9.16
N TYR A 231 -8.40 -8.54 8.93
CA TYR A 231 -9.53 -8.14 9.76
C TYR A 231 -10.76 -7.94 8.88
N ARG A 232 -11.95 -8.08 9.47
CA ARG A 232 -13.21 -7.76 8.80
C ARG A 232 -14.14 -6.93 9.68
N SER A 233 -14.96 -6.12 9.04
CA SER A 233 -16.02 -5.30 9.66
C SER A 233 -17.27 -5.35 8.79
N ARG A 234 -18.45 -5.18 9.42
CA ARG A 234 -19.73 -5.12 8.70
C ARG A 234 -19.88 -3.86 7.86
N ASP A 235 -19.38 -2.73 8.34
CA ASP A 235 -19.58 -1.42 7.72
C ASP A 235 -18.29 -0.62 7.54
N GLY A 236 -17.14 -1.16 7.98
CA GLY A 236 -15.85 -0.49 7.94
C GLY A 236 -15.69 0.62 8.99
N ALA A 237 -16.76 1.03 9.68
CA ALA A 237 -16.72 2.13 10.63
C ALA A 237 -16.11 1.73 11.99
N GLY A 238 -16.11 0.44 12.31
CA GLY A 238 -15.56 -0.09 13.56
C GLY A 238 -15.84 -1.58 13.71
N GLY A 239 -15.66 -2.10 14.91
CA GLY A 239 -15.95 -3.51 15.21
C GLY A 239 -15.10 -4.49 14.38
N TRP A 240 -13.85 -4.13 14.10
CA TRP A 240 -12.93 -4.95 13.33
C TRP A 240 -12.60 -6.24 14.08
N GLU A 241 -12.91 -7.37 13.45
CA GLU A 241 -12.62 -8.70 13.97
C GLU A 241 -11.45 -9.29 13.20
N ARG A 242 -10.39 -9.69 13.92
CA ARG A 242 -9.28 -10.43 13.32
C ARG A 242 -9.76 -11.81 12.86
N GLN A 243 -9.37 -12.19 11.66
CA GLN A 243 -9.57 -13.54 11.13
C GLN A 243 -8.98 -14.57 12.10
N ARG A 244 -9.68 -15.71 12.29
CA ARG A 244 -9.25 -16.73 13.26
C ARG A 244 -8.32 -17.77 12.67
N ARG A 245 -8.49 -18.04 11.39
CA ARG A 245 -7.66 -18.98 10.63
C ARG A 245 -6.20 -18.53 10.58
N ASP A 246 -5.28 -19.49 10.68
CA ASP A 246 -3.83 -19.29 10.44
C ASP A 246 -3.22 -18.11 11.24
N ASP A 247 -3.61 -17.97 12.52
CA ASP A 247 -3.26 -16.82 13.38
C ASP A 247 -3.63 -15.47 12.75
N GLY A 248 -4.73 -15.41 12.00
CA GLY A 248 -5.22 -14.21 11.32
C GLY A 248 -4.29 -13.68 10.24
N LEU A 249 -3.33 -14.48 9.76
CA LEU A 249 -2.35 -14.08 8.76
C LEU A 249 -2.57 -14.77 7.41
N ILE A 250 -2.24 -14.06 6.34
CA ILE A 250 -2.07 -14.59 4.99
C ILE A 250 -0.66 -14.27 4.48
N LEU A 251 -0.22 -15.01 3.45
CA LEU A 251 1.04 -14.74 2.74
C LEU A 251 2.27 -14.68 3.67
N THR A 252 2.36 -15.65 4.59
CA THR A 252 3.37 -15.69 5.66
C THR A 252 4.72 -16.28 5.24
N ALA A 253 4.74 -17.20 4.26
CA ALA A 253 5.92 -17.70 3.55
C ALA A 253 5.52 -18.86 2.60
N PRO A 254 4.62 -18.68 1.62
CA PRO A 254 4.23 -19.80 0.74
C PRO A 254 5.38 -20.25 -0.18
N GLU A 255 6.44 -19.43 -0.33
CA GLU A 255 7.57 -19.67 -1.21
C GLU A 255 8.92 -19.32 -0.56
N THR A 256 10.00 -19.75 -1.21
CA THR A 256 11.37 -19.38 -0.86
C THR A 256 12.12 -18.81 -2.07
N CYS A 257 12.95 -17.79 -1.86
CA CYS A 257 13.90 -17.30 -2.87
C CYS A 257 15.32 -17.47 -2.31
N GLN A 258 16.18 -18.19 -3.02
CA GLN A 258 17.56 -18.50 -2.57
C GLN A 258 17.61 -19.12 -1.15
N GLY A 259 16.58 -19.87 -0.77
CA GLY A 259 16.47 -20.51 0.55
C GLY A 259 15.92 -19.62 1.68
N LEU A 260 15.59 -18.35 1.39
CA LEU A 260 14.96 -17.43 2.36
C LEU A 260 13.44 -17.36 2.12
N PRO A 261 12.61 -17.25 3.18
CA PRO A 261 11.16 -17.15 3.04
C PRO A 261 10.77 -15.85 2.33
N VAL A 262 9.82 -15.96 1.40
CA VAL A 262 9.20 -14.81 0.73
C VAL A 262 7.94 -14.45 1.50
N VAL A 263 8.02 -13.40 2.30
CA VAL A 263 6.92 -12.95 3.16
C VAL A 263 6.33 -11.67 2.58
N ALA A 264 5.01 -11.63 2.45
CA ALA A 264 4.34 -10.41 1.99
C ALA A 264 4.55 -9.25 2.98
N ARG A 265 4.67 -8.07 2.40
CA ARG A 265 4.72 -6.76 3.04
C ARG A 265 3.67 -5.85 2.40
N HIS A 266 3.39 -4.70 3.02
CA HIS A 266 2.45 -3.65 2.57
C HIS A 266 1.74 -3.93 1.24
N ALA A 267 0.41 -4.07 1.28
CA ALA A 267 -0.37 -4.55 0.16
C ALA A 267 -1.48 -3.58 -0.25
N ASP A 268 -1.81 -3.65 -1.53
CA ASP A 268 -3.06 -3.19 -2.11
C ASP A 268 -4.01 -4.37 -2.36
N ALA A 269 -5.28 -4.08 -2.59
CA ALA A 269 -6.30 -5.07 -2.93
C ALA A 269 -7.27 -4.53 -3.98
N VAL A 270 -7.42 -5.26 -5.08
CA VAL A 270 -8.38 -4.96 -6.14
C VAL A 270 -9.45 -6.05 -6.20
N VAL A 271 -10.72 -5.67 -6.13
CA VAL A 271 -11.84 -6.60 -6.15
C VAL A 271 -12.45 -6.69 -7.54
N GLN A 272 -12.53 -7.90 -8.08
CA GLN A 272 -13.16 -8.19 -9.37
C GLN A 272 -13.76 -9.61 -9.36
N ASP A 273 -14.95 -9.76 -9.94
CA ASP A 273 -15.64 -11.04 -10.12
C ASP A 273 -15.73 -11.88 -8.84
N GLY A 274 -16.00 -11.23 -7.71
CA GLY A 274 -16.17 -11.90 -6.41
C GLY A 274 -14.86 -12.38 -5.76
N ARG A 275 -13.71 -11.99 -6.29
CA ARG A 275 -12.37 -12.25 -5.75
C ARG A 275 -11.62 -10.95 -5.48
N ALA A 276 -10.64 -10.99 -4.61
CA ALA A 276 -9.70 -9.90 -4.35
C ALA A 276 -8.29 -10.31 -4.79
N ALA A 277 -7.70 -9.56 -5.73
CA ALA A 277 -6.28 -9.64 -6.00
C ALA A 277 -5.54 -8.85 -4.91
N VAL A 278 -4.85 -9.55 -4.00
CA VAL A 278 -3.98 -8.92 -3.00
C VAL A 278 -2.60 -8.75 -3.64
N VAL A 279 -2.17 -7.50 -3.81
CA VAL A 279 -0.95 -7.12 -4.51
C VAL A 279 0.02 -6.50 -3.54
N TYR A 280 1.19 -7.10 -3.39
CA TYR A 280 2.08 -6.86 -2.27
C TYR A 280 3.54 -6.86 -2.73
N PHE A 281 4.41 -6.23 -1.95
CA PHE A 281 5.85 -6.37 -2.18
C PHE A 281 6.48 -7.37 -1.21
N THR A 282 7.68 -7.84 -1.56
CA THR A 282 8.51 -8.70 -0.71
C THR A 282 9.98 -8.37 -0.91
N HIS A 283 10.80 -8.70 0.08
CA HIS A 283 12.26 -8.69 -0.01
C HIS A 283 12.77 -10.13 -0.16
N PRO A 284 12.93 -10.65 -1.38
CA PRO A 284 13.25 -12.07 -1.59
C PRO A 284 14.60 -12.51 -1.01
N GLN A 285 15.49 -11.57 -0.72
CA GLN A 285 16.84 -11.83 -0.21
C GLN A 285 17.00 -11.39 1.26
N TRP A 286 15.87 -11.21 1.96
CA TRP A 286 15.83 -10.89 3.38
C TRP A 286 15.04 -11.96 4.13
N ALA A 287 15.60 -12.47 5.23
CA ALA A 287 14.96 -13.49 6.06
C ALA A 287 13.72 -12.97 6.82
N GLY A 288 13.53 -11.64 6.88
CA GLY A 288 12.28 -11.02 7.32
C GLY A 288 11.99 -11.11 8.82
N SER A 289 12.97 -11.46 9.65
CA SER A 289 12.78 -11.66 11.10
C SER A 289 12.80 -10.37 11.92
N ASP A 290 13.65 -9.40 11.57
CA ASP A 290 13.80 -8.13 12.30
C ASP A 290 14.20 -7.00 11.34
N LEU A 291 13.50 -5.85 11.40
CA LEU A 291 13.84 -4.65 10.62
C LEU A 291 15.28 -4.19 10.87
N GLY A 292 15.82 -4.45 12.06
CA GLY A 292 17.23 -4.19 12.39
C GLY A 292 18.21 -4.98 11.52
N ASP A 293 17.80 -6.12 10.95
CA ASP A 293 18.64 -6.90 10.01
C ASP A 293 18.84 -6.17 8.68
N MET A 294 18.07 -5.10 8.41
CA MET A 294 18.25 -4.23 7.23
C MET A 294 19.36 -3.18 7.44
N GLU A 295 19.83 -2.97 8.67
CA GLU A 295 20.80 -1.96 9.08
C GLU A 295 22.23 -2.53 9.05
N GLY A 296 23.01 -2.25 7.99
CA GLY A 296 24.46 -2.51 7.98
C GLY A 296 25.06 -2.93 6.64
N GLU A 297 26.38 -2.69 6.47
CA GLU A 297 27.16 -3.10 5.29
C GLU A 297 27.38 -4.63 5.21
N VAL A 298 27.25 -5.34 6.33
CA VAL A 298 27.60 -6.77 6.46
C VAL A 298 26.69 -7.68 5.61
N ALA A 299 25.48 -7.24 5.27
CA ALA A 299 24.51 -8.00 4.46
C ALA A 299 24.63 -7.74 2.94
N GLY A 300 25.55 -6.88 2.48
CA GLY A 300 25.55 -6.37 1.11
C GLY A 300 24.32 -5.52 0.83
N ILE A 301 23.91 -5.38 -0.44
CA ILE A 301 22.69 -4.62 -0.82
C ILE A 301 21.54 -5.51 -1.29
N ALA A 302 21.75 -6.83 -1.31
CA ALA A 302 20.80 -7.79 -1.86
C ALA A 302 19.48 -7.78 -1.09
N HIS A 303 19.53 -7.71 0.24
CA HIS A 303 18.37 -7.67 1.13
C HIS A 303 17.47 -6.46 0.90
N ARG A 304 18.02 -5.35 0.38
CA ARG A 304 17.29 -4.11 0.06
C ARG A 304 16.34 -4.29 -1.13
N ARG A 305 16.66 -5.21 -2.04
CA ARG A 305 15.91 -5.41 -3.28
C ARG A 305 14.52 -5.92 -2.98
N SER A 306 13.56 -5.46 -3.77
CA SER A 306 12.16 -5.84 -3.62
C SER A 306 11.48 -6.00 -4.96
N HIS A 307 10.40 -6.78 -4.96
CA HIS A 307 9.54 -6.92 -6.11
C HIS A 307 8.08 -7.06 -5.69
N VAL A 308 7.20 -6.71 -6.61
CA VAL A 308 5.74 -6.75 -6.44
C VAL A 308 5.20 -8.06 -7.01
N ARG A 309 4.25 -8.65 -6.28
CA ARG A 309 3.54 -9.91 -6.59
C ARG A 309 2.05 -9.72 -6.36
N ALA A 310 1.26 -10.68 -6.83
CA ALA A 310 -0.14 -10.79 -6.48
C ALA A 310 -0.53 -12.23 -6.16
N GLU A 311 -1.58 -12.38 -5.36
CA GLU A 311 -2.29 -13.63 -5.17
C GLU A 311 -3.80 -13.33 -5.09
N TRP A 312 -4.63 -14.21 -5.65
CA TRP A 312 -6.08 -14.06 -5.60
C TRP A 312 -6.66 -14.68 -4.34
N PHE A 313 -7.64 -14.01 -3.75
CA PHE A 313 -8.36 -14.43 -2.56
C PHE A 313 -9.88 -14.37 -2.77
N GLU A 314 -10.59 -15.22 -2.05
CA GLU A 314 -12.04 -15.25 -1.99
C GLU A 314 -12.54 -15.42 -0.56
N VAL A 315 -13.85 -15.23 -0.36
CA VAL A 315 -14.49 -15.47 0.93
C VAL A 315 -15.06 -16.88 0.93
N ASP A 316 -14.56 -17.72 1.84
CA ASP A 316 -15.06 -19.09 1.97
C ASP A 316 -16.44 -19.15 2.66
N THR A 317 -17.00 -20.35 2.77
CA THR A 317 -18.32 -20.56 3.40
C THR A 317 -18.35 -20.28 4.90
N SER A 318 -17.19 -20.21 5.55
CA SER A 318 -17.05 -19.79 6.96
C SER A 318 -16.90 -18.27 7.10
N GLY A 319 -16.82 -17.55 5.98
CA GLY A 319 -16.67 -16.11 5.91
C GLY A 319 -15.24 -15.64 6.08
N GLU A 320 -14.24 -16.52 5.96
CA GLU A 320 -12.82 -16.18 6.08
C GLU A 320 -12.23 -15.87 4.70
N LEU A 321 -11.22 -15.00 4.66
CA LEU A 321 -10.48 -14.67 3.44
C LEU A 321 -9.41 -15.75 3.21
N VAL A 322 -9.53 -16.47 2.09
CA VAL A 322 -8.66 -17.61 1.74
C VAL A 322 -8.13 -17.46 0.31
N PRO A 323 -6.97 -18.05 -0.02
CA PRO A 323 -6.50 -18.07 -1.40
C PRO A 323 -7.55 -18.69 -2.32
N SER A 324 -7.84 -18.04 -3.43
CA SER A 324 -8.68 -18.62 -4.48
C SER A 324 -7.98 -19.86 -5.02
N GLY A 325 -8.71 -20.97 -5.17
CA GLY A 325 -8.16 -22.16 -5.79
C GLY A 325 -7.57 -21.80 -7.16
N LYS A 326 -6.33 -22.21 -7.45
CA LYS A 326 -5.81 -22.12 -8.80
C LYS A 326 -6.78 -22.89 -9.69
N ALA A 327 -7.44 -22.22 -10.62
CA ALA A 327 -8.19 -22.91 -11.65
C ALA A 327 -7.18 -23.82 -12.36
N ASP A 328 -7.36 -25.13 -12.19
CA ASP A 328 -6.65 -26.12 -13.01
C ASP A 328 -7.07 -25.84 -14.46
N PHE A 329 -6.18 -25.20 -15.23
CA PHE A 329 -6.29 -25.07 -16.67
C PHE A 329 -5.37 -26.08 -17.35
#